data_AF-A0A2V7LH99-F1
#
_entry.id   AF-A0A2V7LH99-F1
#
_cell.length_a   1.000
_cell.length_b   1.000
_cell.length_c   1.000
_cell.angle_alpha   90.00
_cell.angle_beta   90.00
_cell.angle_gamma   90.00
#
_symmetry.space_group_name_H-M   'P 1'
#
loop_
_entity.id
_entity.type
_entity.pdbx_description
1 polymer ?
#
loop_
_entity_poly.entity_id
_entity_poly.type
_entity_poly.pdbx_seq_one_letter_code
_entity_poly.pdbx_strand_id
1 'polypeptide(L)'
;MFYNRVKGEAEEAVRRLQFDAIQIFRPSLLLGSRPQSRPAESIARVLSPLVAWAFLGPLARYRPIKAATVARAMVRIAREAPRGAHVYESDAIRRLGRR
;
A
#
# COMPACT_ATOMS: atom_id res chain seq x y z
N MET A 1 -4.24 -17.63 0.29
CA MET A 1 -4.80 -17.74 1.66
C MET A 1 -3.75 -17.51 2.75
N PHE A 2 -2.61 -18.20 2.76
CA PHE A 2 -1.58 -18.10 3.81
C PHE A 2 -1.03 -16.68 4.07
N TYR A 3 -0.66 -15.95 3.00
CA TYR A 3 -0.05 -14.61 3.11
C TYR A 3 -0.91 -13.60 3.88
N ASN A 4 -2.21 -13.52 3.58
CA ASN A 4 -3.11 -12.56 4.24
C ASN A 4 -3.37 -12.94 5.70
N ARG A 5 -3.41 -14.25 6.01
CA ARG A 5 -3.60 -14.74 7.37
C ARG A 5 -2.41 -14.40 8.27
N VAL A 6 -1.19 -14.66 7.80
CA VAL A 6 0.05 -14.31 8.53
C VAL A 6 0.15 -12.81 8.78
N LYS A 7 -0.28 -11.97 7.81
CA LYS A 7 -0.31 -10.51 7.99
C LYS A 7 -1.34 -10.08 9.02
N GLY A 8 -2.53 -10.66 9.01
CA GLY A 8 -3.55 -10.41 10.04
C GLY A 8 -3.07 -10.81 11.44
N GLU A 9 -2.47 -12.00 11.57
CA GLU A 9 -1.91 -12.49 12.84
C GLU A 9 -0.78 -11.58 13.35
N ALA A 10 0.08 -11.07 12.46
CA ALA A 10 1.13 -10.13 12.82
C ALA A 10 0.57 -8.77 13.30
N GLU A 11 -0.45 -8.23 12.62
CA GLU A 11 -1.10 -6.98 13.03
C GLU A 11 -1.76 -7.11 14.41
N GLU A 12 -2.44 -8.25 14.66
CA GLU A 12 -3.02 -8.56 15.97
C GLU A 12 -1.96 -8.71 17.05
N ALA A 13 -0.84 -9.37 16.75
CA ALA A 13 0.28 -9.47 17.68
C ALA A 13 0.86 -8.10 18.05
N VAL A 14 1.05 -7.21 17.06
CA VAL A 14 1.56 -5.86 17.29
C VAL A 14 0.59 -5.02 18.13
N ARG A 15 -0.72 -5.14 17.91
CA ARG A 15 -1.74 -4.45 18.71
C ARG A 15 -1.69 -4.81 20.20
N ARG A 16 -1.25 -6.04 20.53
CA ARG A 16 -1.14 -6.52 21.92
C ARG A 16 0.10 -6.01 22.65
N LEU A 17 1.07 -5.41 21.95
CA LEU A 17 2.33 -4.92 22.55
C LEU A 17 2.17 -3.60 23.33
N GLN A 18 0.94 -3.08 23.49
CA GLN A 18 0.61 -1.90 24.30
C GLN A 18 1.48 -0.66 24.01
N PHE A 19 1.89 -0.44 22.76
CA PHE A 19 2.55 0.81 22.38
C PHE A 19 1.59 1.99 22.50
N ASP A 20 2.12 3.17 22.87
CA ASP A 20 1.36 4.43 22.93
C ASP A 20 0.76 4.83 21.58
N ALA A 21 1.40 4.41 20.48
CA ALA A 21 0.93 4.63 19.11
C ALA A 21 1.30 3.46 18.19
N ILE A 22 0.36 3.02 17.36
CA ILE A 22 0.55 1.95 16.37
C ILE A 22 -0.03 2.42 15.03
N GLN A 23 0.81 2.53 14.01
CA GLN A 23 0.40 3.01 12.68
C GLN A 23 0.58 1.90 11.65
N ILE A 24 -0.53 1.29 11.22
CA ILE A 24 -0.54 0.17 10.27
C ILE A 24 -0.86 0.70 8.87
N PHE A 25 0.05 0.46 7.91
CA PHE A 25 -0.13 0.86 6.51
C PHE A 25 -0.47 -0.36 5.67
N ARG A 26 -1.64 -0.36 5.03
CA ARG A 26 -2.12 -1.41 4.12
C ARG A 26 -2.15 -0.89 2.67
N PRO A 27 -0.98 -0.76 2.02
CA PRO A 27 -0.94 -0.39 0.62
C PRO A 27 -1.52 -1.50 -0.25
N SER A 28 -2.08 -1.11 -1.38
CA SER A 28 -2.32 -2.02 -2.49
C SER A 28 -0.99 -2.43 -3.14
N LEU A 29 -1.04 -3.12 -4.29
CA LEU A 29 0.16 -3.57 -5.02
C LEU A 29 1.24 -2.48 -5.13
N LEU A 30 2.39 -2.70 -4.48
CA LEU A 30 3.50 -1.74 -4.48
C LEU A 30 4.20 -1.75 -5.84
N LEU A 31 4.16 -0.62 -6.55
CA LEU A 31 5.06 -0.35 -7.67
C LEU A 31 6.37 0.19 -7.11
N GLY A 32 7.38 -0.67 -7.09
CA GLY A 32 8.74 -0.32 -6.79
C GLY A 32 9.66 -1.17 -7.65
N SER A 33 10.79 -0.59 -8.03
CA SER A 33 11.83 -1.23 -8.83
C SER A 33 12.38 -2.46 -8.10
N ARG A 34 11.69 -3.60 -8.20
CA ARG A 34 12.36 -4.89 -8.03
C ARG A 34 13.34 -4.99 -9.20
N PRO A 35 14.61 -5.33 -8.98
CA PRO A 35 15.53 -5.71 -10.05
C PRO A 35 15.15 -7.11 -10.59
N GLN A 36 13.90 -7.28 -11.02
CA GLN A 36 13.47 -8.33 -11.93
C GLN A 36 12.92 -7.63 -13.17
N SER A 37 13.84 -6.98 -13.88
CA SER A 37 13.66 -6.71 -15.30
C SER A 37 13.63 -8.03 -16.05
N ARG A 38 12.71 -8.11 -17.04
CA ARG A 38 12.52 -9.15 -18.08
C ARG A 38 11.54 -10.26 -17.67
N PRO A 39 10.36 -10.44 -18.31
CA PRO A 39 9.93 -10.06 -19.67
C PRO A 39 8.56 -9.32 -19.73
N ALA A 40 8.20 -8.54 -18.70
CA ALA A 40 6.90 -7.87 -18.64
C ALA A 40 6.77 -6.62 -19.53
N GLU A 41 7.89 -6.06 -20.02
CA GLU A 41 7.90 -4.80 -20.79
C GLU A 41 7.22 -4.91 -22.16
N SER A 42 7.17 -6.10 -22.77
CA SER A 42 6.58 -6.26 -24.11
C SER A 42 5.07 -6.47 -24.07
N ILE A 43 4.54 -7.16 -23.05
CA ILE A 43 3.09 -7.44 -22.93
C ILE A 43 2.34 -6.26 -22.32
N ALA A 44 2.97 -5.54 -21.38
CA ALA A 44 2.35 -4.37 -20.73
C ALA A 44 2.12 -3.20 -21.70
N ARG A 45 2.94 -3.06 -22.75
CA ARG A 45 2.79 -1.99 -23.75
C ARG A 45 1.53 -2.18 -24.61
N VAL A 46 1.20 -3.42 -24.95
CA VAL A 46 0.06 -3.76 -25.83
C VAL A 46 -1.27 -3.75 -25.07
N LEU A 47 -1.30 -4.16 -23.79
CA LEU A 47 -2.54 -4.27 -23.01
C LEU A 47 -2.87 -3.02 -22.17
N SER A 48 -2.00 -2.01 -22.17
CA SER A 48 -2.12 -0.81 -21.31
C SER A 48 -3.43 -0.02 -21.40
N PRO A 49 -4.10 0.17 -22.56
CA PRO A 49 -5.30 1.00 -22.63
C PRO A 49 -6.53 0.28 -22.04
N LEU A 50 -6.64 -1.03 -22.27
CA LEU A 50 -7.80 -1.84 -21.87
C LEU A 50 -7.81 -2.14 -20.37
N VAL A 51 -6.63 -2.38 -19.79
CA VAL A 51 -6.49 -2.67 -18.36
C VAL A 51 -6.69 -1.42 -17.50
N ALA A 52 -6.29 -0.24 -17.98
CA ALA A 52 -6.49 1.02 -17.27
C ALA A 52 -7.98 1.36 -17.06
N TRP A 53 -8.83 0.98 -18.01
CA TRP A 53 -10.28 1.18 -17.94
C TRP A 53 -10.96 0.24 -16.92
N ALA A 54 -10.48 -1.00 -16.80
CA ALA A 54 -10.98 -1.97 -15.80
C ALA A 54 -10.71 -1.57 -14.33
N PHE A 55 -9.80 -0.61 -14.10
CA PHE A 55 -9.53 -0.05 -12.77
C PHE A 55 -10.34 1.22 -12.44
N LEU A 56 -11.31 1.61 -13.29
CA LEU A 56 -12.33 2.63 -12.99
C LEU A 56 -13.57 1.92 -12.42
N GLY A 57 -13.56 1.60 -11.12
CA GLY A 57 -14.65 0.90 -10.45
C GLY A 57 -14.25 0.31 -9.08
N PRO A 58 -14.99 -0.66 -8.51
CA PRO A 58 -14.73 -1.26 -7.19
C PRO A 58 -13.35 -1.96 -7.05
N LEU A 59 -12.64 -2.11 -8.17
CA LEU A 59 -11.26 -2.61 -8.24
C LEU A 59 -10.20 -1.51 -8.08
N ALA A 60 -10.60 -0.23 -7.92
CA ALA A 60 -9.68 0.88 -7.70
C ALA A 60 -8.77 0.67 -6.46
N ARG A 61 -9.26 -0.07 -5.45
CA ARG A 61 -8.48 -0.50 -4.27
C ARG A 61 -7.26 -1.38 -4.61
N TYR A 62 -7.23 -2.01 -5.79
CA TYR A 62 -6.10 -2.80 -6.27
C TYR A 62 -5.17 -2.02 -7.19
N ARG A 63 -5.46 -0.74 -7.47
CA ARG A 63 -4.56 0.08 -8.30
C ARG A 63 -3.17 0.03 -7.70
N PRO A 64 -2.11 -0.11 -8.49
CA PRO A 64 -0.79 -0.14 -7.91
C PRO A 64 -0.40 1.22 -7.28
N ILE A 65 0.35 1.23 -6.18
CA ILE A 65 0.82 2.44 -5.46
C ILE A 65 2.35 2.50 -5.46
N LYS A 66 2.93 3.66 -5.80
CA LYS A 66 4.40 3.82 -5.82
C LYS A 66 4.96 3.69 -4.40
N ALA A 67 6.05 2.95 -4.23
CA ALA A 67 6.72 2.79 -2.93
C ALA A 67 7.11 4.15 -2.31
N ALA A 68 7.56 5.10 -3.12
CA ALA A 68 7.86 6.46 -2.70
C ALA A 68 6.64 7.21 -2.12
N THR A 69 5.44 6.95 -2.63
CA THR A 69 4.19 7.52 -2.10
C THR A 69 3.90 6.98 -0.69
N VAL A 70 4.11 5.68 -0.48
CA VAL A 70 3.94 5.06 0.84
C VAL A 70 4.95 5.61 1.84
N ALA A 71 6.23 5.70 1.45
CA ALA A 71 7.28 6.25 2.31
C ALA A 71 6.97 7.70 2.72
N ARG A 72 6.49 8.55 1.80
CA ARG A 72 6.07 9.92 2.14
C ARG A 72 4.91 9.95 3.13
N ALA A 73 3.92 9.09 2.94
CA ALA A 73 2.80 8.99 3.87
C ALA A 73 3.26 8.55 5.27
N MET A 74 4.17 7.58 5.35
CA MET A 74 4.74 7.11 6.62
C MET A 74 5.51 8.21 7.35
N VAL A 75 6.40 8.94 6.64
CA VAL A 75 7.15 10.06 7.23
C VAL A 75 6.21 11.17 7.71
N ARG A 76 5.14 11.46 6.97
CA ARG A 76 4.13 12.45 7.36
C ARG A 76 3.46 12.06 8.69
N ILE A 77 2.93 10.83 8.78
CA ILE A 77 2.24 10.36 9.99
C ILE A 77 3.21 10.26 11.17
N ALA A 78 4.46 9.86 10.94
CA ALA A 78 5.47 9.82 11.99
C ALA A 78 5.74 11.21 12.61
N ARG A 79 5.66 12.28 11.81
CA ARG A 79 5.80 13.66 12.29
C ARG A 79 4.56 14.18 13.02
N GLU A 80 3.37 13.76 12.60
CA GLU A 80 2.12 14.11 13.28
C GLU A 80 1.98 13.37 14.63
N ALA A 81 2.66 12.23 14.78
CA ALA A 81 2.67 11.38 15.96
C ALA A 81 1.28 11.15 16.61
N PRO A 82 0.26 10.70 15.84
CA PRO A 82 -1.06 10.41 16.42
C PRO A 82 -0.94 9.31 17.47
N ARG A 83 -1.62 9.48 18.61
CA ARG A 83 -1.71 8.44 19.64
C ARG A 83 -2.72 7.35 19.26
N GLY A 84 -2.56 6.17 19.84
CA GLY A 84 -3.43 5.02 19.61
C GLY A 84 -3.13 4.25 18.32
N ALA A 85 -4.01 3.31 17.98
CA ALA A 85 -3.83 2.43 16.84
C ALA A 85 -4.64 2.89 15.62
N HIS A 86 -3.98 3.26 14.52
CA HIS A 86 -4.63 3.65 13.26
C HIS A 86 -4.23 2.73 12.12
N VAL A 87 -5.17 2.52 11.21
CA VAL A 87 -4.97 1.73 9.98
C VAL A 87 -5.20 2.65 8.78
N TYR A 88 -4.21 2.73 7.90
CA TYR A 88 -4.26 3.52 6.68
C TYR A 88 -4.38 2.60 5.46
N GLU A 89 -5.57 2.59 4.85
CA GLU A 89 -5.82 1.87 3.60
C GLU A 89 -5.22 2.62 2.39
N SER A 90 -5.07 1.93 1.26
CA SER A 90 -4.34 2.45 0.09
C SER A 90 -4.77 3.86 -0.36
N ASP A 91 -6.05 4.22 -0.27
CA ASP A 91 -6.52 5.54 -0.68
C ASP A 91 -6.09 6.64 0.30
N ALA A 92 -6.10 6.36 1.61
CA ALA A 92 -5.58 7.26 2.63
C ALA A 92 -4.08 7.46 2.44
N ILE A 93 -3.33 6.38 2.18
CA ILE A 93 -1.90 6.43 1.88
C ILE A 93 -1.62 7.30 0.65
N ARG A 94 -2.42 7.17 -0.42
CA ARG A 94 -2.29 8.04 -1.61
C ARG A 94 -2.53 9.50 -1.29
N ARG A 95 -3.57 9.82 -0.52
CA ARG A 95 -3.86 11.21 -0.13
C ARG A 95 -2.72 11.80 0.71
N LEU A 96 -2.23 11.05 1.70
CA LEU A 96 -1.14 11.47 2.58
C LEU A 96 0.21 11.60 1.86
N GLY A 97 0.45 10.75 0.86
CA GLY A 97 1.69 10.72 0.09
C GLY A 97 1.68 11.59 -1.18
N ARG A 98 0.57 12.27 -1.48
CA ARG A 98 0.46 13.27 -2.55
C ARG A 98 1.00 14.62 -2.05
N ARG A 99 2.16 14.98 -2.58
CA ARG A 99 2.71 16.33 -2.68
C ARG A 99 3.26 16.45 -4.09
#